data_AF-A0A2A2L8M2-F1
#
_entry.id   AF-A0A2A2L8M2-F1
#
_cell.length_a   1.000
_cell.length_b   1.000
_cell.length_c   1.000
_cell.angle_alpha   90.00
_cell.angle_beta   90.00
_cell.angle_gamma   90.00
#
_symmetry.space_group_name_H-M   'P 1'
#
loop_
_entity.id
_entity.type
_entity.pdbx_description
1 polymer ?
#
loop_
_entity_poly.entity_id
_entity_poly.type
_entity_poly.pdbx_seq_one_letter_code
_entity_poly.pdbx_strand_id
1 'polypeptide(L)'
;MSSSELASMSVNEAQFEIPELPQGEQLRFVLLSNWGDPLYVGLKSIEIFMETGEKAVVASINCTSASTFGDINSLVRIDESFDTNRWFCNMGEEPIELILQLEKKLTIAMIRVWNYNESRVHAQRGVREMLIFLDGRAVFRGEMNPAFDSETEYEPMGDTILFTTDECILESIAKHDTCLIGDLTTLTSSSIDVASEDNDEANRLQNSNNNDAKAASESLTTPFRPSTTERKVHSAHKNFDAPRPSSAREEKDEKGVARVIHLELNSNWGCQNQIGFTGIEFIHKNGQPINVKDHATITSTTGDTLVLERLLNGKNLTRNAEDMCLLEFDPQKPTTITIQFDQPFHIAGISFWNYNASTEMSYAGVKLMQIYINGKISVGNVILRKAPGFVFFDFVQDIAIETIPRIRTLPVRPSTHSIGGCKYFRVLVDDRLHETK
;
A
#
# COMPACT_ATOMS: atom_id res chain seq x y z
N MET A 1 -24.91 6.08 29.19
CA MET A 1 -23.62 5.41 29.46
C MET A 1 -22.63 6.49 29.84
N SER A 2 -21.82 6.25 30.86
CA SER A 2 -20.91 7.25 31.44
C SER A 2 -19.61 7.36 30.64
N SER A 3 -18.94 8.52 30.67
CA SER A 3 -17.63 8.73 30.02
C SER A 3 -16.55 7.72 30.48
N SER A 4 -16.75 7.06 31.64
CA SER A 4 -15.91 5.93 32.09
C SER A 4 -16.14 4.61 31.36
N GLU A 5 -17.29 4.41 30.70
CA GLU A 5 -17.56 3.19 29.92
C GLU A 5 -16.95 3.28 28.51
N LEU A 6 -16.88 4.47 27.90
CA LEU A 6 -16.13 4.73 26.66
C LEU A 6 -14.62 4.52 26.85
N ALA A 7 -14.09 4.84 28.03
CA ALA A 7 -12.71 4.52 28.40
C ALA A 7 -12.46 3.01 28.66
N SER A 8 -13.51 2.24 28.93
CA SER A 8 -13.43 0.79 29.20
C SER A 8 -13.47 -0.09 27.96
N MET A 9 -13.80 0.46 26.79
CA MET A 9 -13.58 -0.18 25.49
C MET A 9 -12.15 0.08 24.99
N SER A 10 -11.17 0.08 25.89
CA SER A 10 -9.76 0.07 25.53
C SER A 10 -9.49 -1.22 24.74
N VAL A 11 -9.61 -1.13 23.42
CA VAL A 11 -8.99 -2.10 22.51
C VAL A 11 -7.54 -2.17 22.97
N ASN A 12 -7.09 -3.36 23.35
CA ASN A 12 -5.72 -3.58 23.78
C ASN A 12 -4.81 -3.14 22.62
N GLU A 13 -4.26 -1.93 22.69
CA GLU A 13 -3.55 -1.26 21.59
C GLU A 13 -2.36 -2.10 21.09
N ALA A 14 -1.85 -3.01 21.92
CA ALA A 14 -0.77 -3.91 21.61
C ALA A 14 -1.15 -5.08 20.67
N GLN A 15 -2.42 -5.26 20.31
CA GLN A 15 -2.87 -6.46 19.57
C GLN A 15 -3.84 -6.20 18.41
N PHE A 16 -4.23 -4.96 18.14
CA PHE A 16 -5.17 -4.65 17.07
C PHE A 16 -4.59 -4.99 15.68
N GLU A 17 -5.33 -5.76 14.89
CA GLU A 17 -5.01 -6.08 13.49
C GLU A 17 -6.18 -5.66 12.62
N ILE A 18 -5.89 -5.11 11.46
CA ILE A 18 -6.92 -4.95 10.43
C ILE A 18 -7.31 -6.37 9.99
N PRO A 19 -8.57 -6.78 10.14
CA PRO A 19 -9.00 -8.12 9.77
C PRO A 19 -8.99 -8.29 8.25
N GLU A 20 -8.71 -9.51 7.78
CA GLU A 20 -8.88 -9.85 6.37
C GLU A 20 -10.35 -10.12 6.06
N LEU A 21 -10.87 -9.43 5.03
CA LEU A 21 -12.23 -9.55 4.48
C LEU A 21 -13.32 -9.62 5.58
N PRO A 22 -13.42 -8.62 6.48
CA PRO A 22 -14.41 -8.64 7.53
C PRO A 22 -15.82 -8.58 6.94
N GLN A 23 -16.75 -9.29 7.58
CA GLN A 23 -18.12 -9.44 7.10
C GLN A 23 -19.12 -8.91 8.13
N GLY A 24 -20.07 -8.07 7.70
CA GLY A 24 -21.08 -7.50 8.59
C GLY A 24 -22.11 -6.62 7.88
N GLU A 25 -22.94 -5.93 8.67
CA GLU A 25 -24.09 -5.15 8.18
C GLU A 25 -24.08 -3.70 8.65
N GLN A 26 -23.49 -3.40 9.80
CA GLN A 26 -23.47 -2.06 10.36
C GLN A 26 -22.03 -1.57 10.54
N LEU A 27 -21.70 -0.50 9.83
CA LEU A 27 -20.45 0.22 10.02
C LEU A 27 -20.65 1.43 10.94
N ARG A 28 -19.72 1.64 11.85
CA ARG A 28 -19.72 2.80 12.74
C ARG A 28 -18.36 3.48 12.69
N PHE A 29 -18.32 4.68 12.14
CA PHE A 29 -17.14 5.52 12.03
C PHE A 29 -17.15 6.52 13.18
N VAL A 30 -16.17 6.45 14.07
CA VAL A 30 -15.97 7.36 15.18
C VAL A 30 -14.88 8.35 14.80
N LEU A 31 -15.26 9.62 14.65
CA LEU A 31 -14.39 10.73 14.28
C LEU A 31 -13.75 11.27 15.56
N LEU A 32 -12.49 10.93 15.80
CA LEU A 32 -11.81 11.19 17.07
C LEU A 32 -11.20 12.59 17.12
N SER A 33 -10.69 13.08 15.99
CA SER A 33 -10.10 14.42 15.89
C SER A 33 -10.18 14.95 14.46
N ASN A 34 -9.86 16.24 14.30
CA ASN A 34 -9.73 16.90 13.01
C ASN A 34 -8.33 17.54 12.86
N TRP A 35 -8.11 18.26 11.76
CA TRP A 35 -6.85 18.92 11.43
C TRP A 35 -6.66 20.31 12.06
N GLY A 36 -7.53 20.70 13.02
CA GLY A 36 -7.34 21.89 13.85
C GLY A 36 -8.49 22.91 13.83
N ASP A 37 -9.62 22.62 13.18
CA ASP A 37 -10.81 23.48 13.28
C ASP A 37 -11.45 23.32 14.67
N PRO A 38 -11.65 24.39 15.47
CA PRO A 38 -12.15 24.26 16.83
C PRO A 38 -13.65 23.93 16.94
N LEU A 39 -14.41 24.07 15.86
CA LEU A 39 -15.87 24.01 15.88
C LEU A 39 -16.43 22.88 15.03
N TYR A 40 -15.76 22.50 13.95
CA TYR A 40 -16.35 21.64 12.93
C TYR A 40 -15.49 20.43 12.57
N VAL A 41 -16.16 19.32 12.26
CA VAL A 41 -15.54 18.17 11.59
C VAL A 41 -16.40 17.76 10.39
N GLY A 42 -15.75 17.36 9.29
CA GLY A 42 -16.44 17.01 8.06
C GLY A 42 -15.69 16.03 7.17
N LEU A 43 -16.43 15.52 6.19
CA LEU A 43 -15.98 14.60 5.16
C LEU A 43 -16.62 14.98 3.83
N LYS A 44 -15.99 14.57 2.73
CA LYS A 44 -16.56 14.68 1.39
C LYS A 44 -17.35 13.41 1.02
N SER A 45 -16.75 12.24 1.18
CA SER A 45 -17.33 10.97 0.74
C SER A 45 -16.73 9.77 1.48
N ILE A 46 -17.46 8.66 1.52
CA ILE A 46 -17.10 7.36 2.04
C ILE A 46 -17.55 6.33 0.99
N GLU A 47 -16.59 5.60 0.43
CA GLU A 47 -16.85 4.53 -0.52
C GLU A 47 -16.50 3.20 0.13
N ILE A 48 -17.35 2.19 -0.06
CA ILE A 48 -17.17 0.86 0.50
C ILE A 48 -17.20 -0.11 -0.66
N PHE A 49 -16.13 -0.88 -0.84
CA PHE A 49 -16.01 -1.86 -1.92
C PHE A 49 -16.05 -3.27 -1.35
N MET A 50 -16.80 -4.13 -2.04
CA MET A 50 -17.00 -5.53 -1.68
C MET A 50 -15.91 -6.42 -2.26
N GLU A 51 -15.85 -7.68 -1.83
CA GLU A 51 -14.96 -8.70 -2.41
C GLU A 51 -15.20 -8.95 -3.91
N THR A 52 -16.39 -8.60 -4.44
CA THR A 52 -16.70 -8.68 -5.87
C THR A 52 -16.07 -7.53 -6.69
N GLY A 53 -15.51 -6.53 -6.01
CA GLY A 53 -15.02 -5.29 -6.63
C GLY A 53 -16.07 -4.18 -6.73
N GLU A 54 -17.36 -4.49 -6.58
CA GLU A 54 -18.44 -3.50 -6.69
C GLU A 54 -18.59 -2.66 -5.40
N LYS A 55 -19.14 -1.46 -5.53
CA LYS A 55 -19.49 -0.59 -4.39
C LYS A 55 -20.68 -1.19 -3.61
N ALA A 56 -20.57 -1.22 -2.29
CA ALA A 56 -21.64 -1.64 -1.40
C ALA A 56 -22.78 -0.61 -1.37
N VAL A 57 -24.03 -1.09 -1.36
CA VAL A 57 -25.20 -0.23 -1.20
C VAL A 57 -25.47 0.01 0.28
N VAL A 58 -25.48 1.30 0.65
CA VAL A 58 -25.77 1.76 2.02
C VAL A 58 -27.25 2.11 2.12
N ALA A 59 -27.98 1.36 2.93
CA ALA A 59 -29.43 1.54 3.14
C ALA A 59 -29.75 2.83 3.92
N SER A 60 -28.91 3.20 4.88
CA SER A 60 -29.06 4.47 5.61
C SER A 60 -27.75 4.92 6.27
N ILE A 61 -27.63 6.22 6.49
CA ILE A 61 -26.54 6.83 7.24
C ILE A 61 -27.11 7.83 8.26
N ASN A 62 -26.59 7.80 9.48
CA ASN A 62 -26.98 8.72 10.56
C ASN A 62 -25.73 9.33 11.22
N CYS A 63 -25.88 10.53 11.76
CA CYS A 63 -24.85 11.19 12.57
C CYS A 63 -25.39 11.46 13.99
N THR A 64 -24.52 11.31 14.98
CA THR A 64 -24.83 11.61 16.38
C THR A 64 -24.84 13.11 16.71
N SER A 65 -24.19 13.95 15.88
CA SER A 65 -24.25 15.41 16.05
C SER A 65 -25.65 15.94 15.76
N ALA A 66 -26.17 16.79 16.65
CA ALA A 66 -27.47 17.43 16.48
C ALA A 66 -27.45 18.56 15.43
N SER A 67 -26.27 19.05 15.04
CA SER A 67 -26.10 20.18 14.12
C SER A 67 -25.21 19.78 12.95
N THR A 68 -25.82 19.29 11.88
CA THR A 68 -25.16 18.88 10.64
C THR A 68 -25.45 19.86 9.51
N PHE A 69 -24.49 20.02 8.61
CA PHE A 69 -24.53 20.86 7.42
C PHE A 69 -24.20 20.03 6.18
N GLY A 70 -24.91 20.29 5.08
CA GLY A 70 -24.90 19.41 3.90
C GLY A 70 -25.79 18.16 4.10
N ASP A 71 -26.11 17.49 3.01
CA ASP A 71 -26.88 16.23 3.07
C ASP A 71 -25.95 15.07 3.47
N ILE A 72 -26.19 14.47 4.62
CA ILE A 72 -25.40 13.33 5.10
C ILE A 72 -25.42 12.14 4.13
N ASN A 73 -26.52 11.96 3.39
CA ASN A 73 -26.62 10.89 2.40
C ASN A 73 -25.63 11.07 1.26
N SER A 74 -25.16 12.30 1.01
CA SER A 74 -24.13 12.55 0.00
C SER A 74 -22.80 11.86 0.29
N LEU A 75 -22.52 11.52 1.57
CA LEU A 75 -21.32 10.79 1.94
C LEU A 75 -21.23 9.38 1.34
N VAL A 76 -22.35 8.77 0.94
CA VAL A 76 -22.40 7.36 0.51
C VAL A 76 -23.06 7.19 -0.87
N ARG A 77 -23.30 8.27 -1.61
CA ARG A 77 -23.91 8.19 -2.94
C ARG A 77 -22.95 7.55 -3.93
N ILE A 78 -23.51 6.71 -4.80
CA ILE A 78 -22.76 5.92 -5.79
C ILE A 78 -22.52 6.73 -7.08
N ASP A 79 -23.36 7.72 -7.40
CA ASP A 79 -23.29 8.48 -8.66
C ASP A 79 -22.15 9.53 -8.71
N GLU A 80 -21.68 9.86 -9.92
CA GLU A 80 -20.43 10.59 -10.17
C GLU A 80 -20.57 12.13 -10.22
N SER A 81 -21.78 12.69 -10.12
CA SER A 81 -22.01 14.12 -10.36
C SER A 81 -21.97 14.95 -9.06
N PHE A 82 -20.83 15.04 -8.36
CA PHE A 82 -20.80 15.67 -7.03
C PHE A 82 -19.57 16.55 -6.72
N ASP A 83 -19.35 17.58 -7.53
CA ASP A 83 -18.31 18.59 -7.22
C ASP A 83 -18.68 19.52 -6.02
N THR A 84 -19.91 19.44 -5.50
CA THR A 84 -20.42 20.43 -4.53
C THR A 84 -20.88 19.89 -3.19
N ASN A 85 -21.09 18.57 -3.05
CA ASN A 85 -21.63 18.03 -1.82
C ASN A 85 -20.52 17.71 -0.82
N ARG A 86 -20.52 18.47 0.29
CA ARG A 86 -19.63 18.26 1.44
C ARG A 86 -20.50 18.22 2.68
N TRP A 87 -20.19 17.31 3.58
CA TRP A 87 -20.89 17.20 4.85
C TRP A 87 -19.97 17.58 6.00
N PHE A 88 -20.48 18.36 6.95
CA PHE A 88 -19.78 18.66 8.19
C PHE A 88 -20.77 18.87 9.33
N CYS A 89 -20.29 18.85 10.55
CA CYS A 89 -21.12 19.06 11.73
C CYS A 89 -20.35 19.74 12.86
N ASN A 90 -21.07 20.21 13.86
CA ASN A 90 -20.44 20.75 15.07
C ASN A 90 -19.76 19.63 15.85
N MET A 91 -18.53 19.90 16.27
CA MET A 91 -17.83 19.11 17.28
C MET A 91 -18.55 19.24 18.63
N GLY A 92 -18.76 18.10 19.30
CA GLY A 92 -19.28 18.03 20.66
C GLY A 92 -18.17 17.75 21.67
N GLU A 93 -18.55 17.61 22.94
CA GLU A 93 -17.64 17.10 23.99
C GLU A 93 -17.31 15.62 23.79
N GLU A 94 -18.21 14.87 23.16
CA GLU A 94 -18.04 13.46 22.80
C GLU A 94 -17.68 13.33 21.31
N PRO A 95 -16.90 12.30 20.91
CA PRO A 95 -16.57 12.03 19.52
C PRO A 95 -17.81 11.89 18.64
N ILE A 96 -17.74 12.46 17.43
CA ILE A 96 -18.83 12.33 16.46
C ILE A 96 -18.83 10.93 15.86
N GLU A 97 -19.99 10.32 15.77
CA GLU A 97 -20.18 9.01 15.15
C GLU A 97 -21.08 9.08 13.92
N LEU A 98 -20.62 8.46 12.83
CA LEU A 98 -21.42 8.14 11.65
C LEU A 98 -21.79 6.66 11.68
N ILE A 99 -23.08 6.35 11.60
CA ILE A 99 -23.62 4.99 11.64
C ILE A 99 -24.22 4.68 10.29
N LEU A 100 -23.58 3.77 9.56
CA LEU A 100 -23.97 3.33 8.22
C LEU A 100 -24.56 1.92 8.33
N GLN A 101 -25.76 1.74 7.78
CA GLN A 101 -26.41 0.44 7.66
C GLN A 101 -26.32 -0.03 6.21
N LEU A 102 -25.69 -1.19 5.97
CA LEU A 102 -25.66 -1.85 4.67
C LEU A 102 -27.00 -2.56 4.41
N GLU A 103 -27.38 -2.72 3.15
CA GLU A 103 -28.64 -3.39 2.77
C GLU A 103 -28.72 -4.86 3.20
N LYS A 104 -27.56 -5.52 3.34
CA LYS A 104 -27.42 -6.92 3.73
C LYS A 104 -26.03 -7.16 4.32
N LYS A 105 -25.80 -8.36 4.83
CA LYS A 105 -24.46 -8.78 5.25
C LYS A 105 -23.51 -8.84 4.07
N LEU A 106 -22.45 -8.03 4.12
CA LEU A 106 -21.46 -7.90 3.04
C LEU A 106 -20.06 -8.18 3.55
N THR A 107 -19.22 -8.73 2.67
CA THR A 107 -17.78 -8.87 2.87
C THR A 107 -17.09 -7.61 2.35
N ILE A 108 -16.38 -6.89 3.21
CA ILE A 108 -15.76 -5.61 2.88
C ILE A 108 -14.31 -5.87 2.46
N ALA A 109 -13.94 -5.44 1.26
CA ALA A 109 -12.57 -5.55 0.74
C ALA A 109 -11.77 -4.26 0.88
N MET A 110 -12.42 -3.11 0.75
CA MET A 110 -11.78 -1.80 0.84
C MET A 110 -12.78 -0.74 1.31
N ILE A 111 -12.33 0.21 2.13
CA ILE A 111 -13.07 1.44 2.43
C ILE A 111 -12.20 2.61 1.98
N ARG A 112 -12.75 3.54 1.20
CA ARG A 112 -12.09 4.79 0.83
C ARG A 112 -12.80 5.96 1.48
N VAL A 113 -12.04 6.86 2.09
CA VAL A 113 -12.54 8.07 2.76
C VAL A 113 -11.98 9.29 2.07
N TRP A 114 -12.87 10.15 1.57
CA TRP A 114 -12.53 11.43 0.99
C TRP A 114 -12.73 12.52 2.03
N ASN A 115 -11.65 13.20 2.39
CA ASN A 115 -11.68 14.19 3.46
C ASN A 115 -12.29 15.53 3.01
N TYR A 116 -12.62 16.40 3.97
CA TYR A 116 -13.29 17.67 3.69
C TYR A 116 -12.43 18.62 2.83
N ASN A 117 -12.93 18.99 1.65
CA ASN A 117 -12.14 19.66 0.61
C ASN A 117 -12.73 20.99 0.08
N GLU A 118 -13.33 21.81 0.96
CA GLU A 118 -13.92 23.09 0.52
C GLU A 118 -12.88 24.15 0.12
N SER A 119 -11.83 24.30 0.92
CA SER A 119 -10.71 25.18 0.63
C SER A 119 -9.51 24.76 1.46
N ARG A 120 -8.31 25.24 1.12
CA ARG A 120 -7.09 24.99 1.90
C ARG A 120 -7.22 25.38 3.38
N VAL A 121 -7.95 26.45 3.68
CA VAL A 121 -8.18 26.88 5.08
C VAL A 121 -9.18 25.96 5.77
N HIS A 122 -10.23 25.53 5.05
CA HIS A 122 -11.25 24.64 5.60
C HIS A 122 -10.82 23.17 5.65
N ALA A 123 -9.68 22.79 5.08
CA ALA A 123 -9.07 21.47 5.23
C ALA A 123 -8.89 21.07 6.69
N GLN A 124 -8.77 22.05 7.59
CA GLN A 124 -8.69 21.86 9.04
C GLN A 124 -9.95 21.21 9.65
N ARG A 125 -11.10 21.29 8.97
CA ARG A 125 -12.34 20.58 9.33
C ARG A 125 -12.28 19.10 8.99
N GLY A 126 -11.33 18.68 8.16
CA GLY A 126 -11.20 17.29 7.77
C GLY A 126 -10.91 16.39 8.97
N VAL A 127 -11.42 15.17 8.93
CA VAL A 127 -11.13 14.15 9.95
C VAL A 127 -9.63 13.84 9.95
N ARG A 128 -9.03 13.78 11.13
CA ARG A 128 -7.65 13.34 11.31
C ARG A 128 -7.63 11.94 11.89
N GLU A 129 -7.96 11.74 13.16
CA GLU A 129 -8.00 10.40 13.75
C GLU A 129 -9.41 9.78 13.62
N MET A 130 -9.47 8.50 13.27
CA MET A 130 -10.73 7.77 13.13
C MET A 130 -10.62 6.32 13.61
N LEU A 131 -11.73 5.81 14.14
CA LEU A 131 -11.93 4.41 14.52
C LEU A 131 -13.18 3.86 13.85
N ILE A 132 -13.10 2.71 13.18
CA ILE A 132 -14.21 2.09 12.46
C ILE A 132 -14.53 0.75 13.12
N PHE A 133 -15.82 0.52 13.36
CA PHE A 133 -16.37 -0.75 13.80
C PHE A 133 -17.25 -1.36 12.72
N LEU A 134 -17.23 -2.68 12.60
CA LEU A 134 -18.19 -3.49 11.86
C LEU A 134 -18.91 -4.41 12.84
N ASP A 135 -20.23 -4.29 12.94
CA ASP A 135 -21.09 -5.03 13.88
C ASP A 135 -20.54 -5.02 15.32
N GLY A 136 -20.06 -3.85 15.76
CA GLY A 136 -19.50 -3.64 17.10
C GLY A 136 -18.07 -4.14 17.31
N ARG A 137 -17.43 -4.75 16.30
CA ARG A 137 -16.01 -5.14 16.35
C ARG A 137 -15.17 -4.08 15.66
N ALA A 138 -14.10 -3.60 16.31
CA ALA A 138 -13.18 -2.66 15.67
C ALA A 138 -12.52 -3.34 14.47
N VAL A 139 -12.54 -2.67 13.31
CA VAL A 139 -11.93 -3.14 12.04
C VAL A 139 -10.85 -2.20 11.52
N PHE A 140 -10.86 -0.93 11.91
CA PHE A 140 -9.77 0.00 11.60
C PHE A 140 -9.59 1.06 12.68
N ARG A 141 -8.34 1.49 12.91
CA ARG A 141 -8.00 2.71 13.66
C ARG A 141 -6.75 3.34 13.05
N GLY A 142 -6.80 4.63 12.70
CA GLY A 142 -5.66 5.32 12.10
C GLY A 142 -5.88 6.83 11.91
N GLU A 143 -4.88 7.51 11.36
CA GLU A 143 -4.93 8.93 10.98
C GLU A 143 -5.13 9.08 9.45
N MET A 144 -5.99 10.01 9.03
CA MET A 144 -6.31 10.37 7.64
C MET A 144 -5.63 11.68 7.26
N ASN A 145 -5.20 11.84 6.00
CA ASN A 145 -4.58 13.06 5.48
C ASN A 145 -5.60 14.19 5.28
N PRO A 146 -5.19 15.47 5.35
CA PRO A 146 -6.06 16.57 4.99
C PRO A 146 -6.29 16.56 3.47
N ALA A 147 -7.42 17.09 3.01
CA ALA A 147 -7.76 17.09 1.57
C ALA A 147 -6.94 18.10 0.74
N PHE A 148 -6.07 18.90 1.35
CA PHE A 148 -5.15 19.78 0.65
C PHE A 148 -3.79 19.61 1.31
N ASP A 149 -2.88 18.94 0.62
CA ASP A 149 -1.47 18.97 0.96
C ASP A 149 -0.79 20.11 0.18
N SER A 150 0.14 20.81 0.83
CA SER A 150 0.93 21.87 0.21
C SER A 150 1.93 21.37 -0.84
N GLU A 151 2.16 20.05 -0.94
CA GLU A 151 3.21 19.45 -1.76
C GLU A 151 2.72 18.76 -3.05
N THR A 152 1.40 18.63 -3.25
CA THR A 152 0.83 17.90 -4.40
C THR A 152 0.07 18.81 -5.37
N GLU A 153 0.44 18.81 -6.66
CA GLU A 153 -0.29 19.52 -7.74
C GLU A 153 -1.58 18.82 -8.19
N TYR A 154 -1.88 17.63 -7.65
CA TYR A 154 -3.03 16.79 -8.02
C TYR A 154 -4.13 16.81 -6.95
N GLU A 155 -5.39 16.62 -7.36
CA GLU A 155 -6.49 16.42 -6.42
C GLU A 155 -6.29 15.10 -5.63
N PRO A 156 -6.55 15.08 -4.31
CA PRO A 156 -6.34 13.88 -3.51
C PRO A 156 -7.33 12.79 -3.89
N MET A 157 -6.84 11.58 -4.14
CA MET A 157 -7.65 10.41 -4.54
C MET A 157 -8.37 9.70 -3.39
N GLY A 158 -8.49 10.33 -2.22
CA GLY A 158 -9.07 9.76 -0.99
C GLY A 158 -8.15 8.76 -0.29
N ASP A 159 -8.23 8.70 1.05
CA ASP A 159 -7.45 7.74 1.85
C ASP A 159 -8.11 6.36 1.80
N THR A 160 -7.33 5.33 1.53
CA THR A 160 -7.83 3.96 1.31
C THR A 160 -7.42 3.02 2.44
N ILE A 161 -8.38 2.26 2.97
CA ILE A 161 -8.22 1.21 3.98
C ILE A 161 -8.48 -0.14 3.31
N LEU A 162 -7.45 -0.96 3.19
CA LEU A 162 -7.53 -2.28 2.56
C LEU A 162 -7.76 -3.38 3.60
N PHE A 163 -8.73 -4.24 3.33
CA PHE A 163 -9.03 -5.45 4.10
C PHE A 163 -8.67 -6.73 3.32
N THR A 164 -8.00 -6.61 2.19
CA THR A 164 -7.57 -7.75 1.38
C THR A 164 -6.19 -7.50 0.78
N THR A 165 -5.47 -8.60 0.56
CA THR A 165 -4.25 -8.63 -0.27
C THR A 165 -4.43 -9.51 -1.51
N ASP A 166 -5.65 -9.99 -1.77
CA ASP A 166 -5.96 -10.83 -2.94
C ASP A 166 -5.96 -9.97 -4.23
N GLU A 167 -5.04 -10.29 -5.14
CA GLU A 167 -4.86 -9.57 -6.40
C GLU A 167 -6.12 -9.60 -7.27
N CYS A 168 -6.87 -10.70 -7.30
CA CYS A 168 -8.09 -10.81 -8.09
C CYS A 168 -9.20 -9.87 -7.56
N ILE A 169 -9.28 -9.71 -6.23
CA ILE A 169 -10.22 -8.75 -5.62
C ILE A 169 -9.78 -7.32 -5.94
N LEU A 170 -8.49 -7.00 -5.78
CA LEU A 170 -7.95 -5.66 -6.07
C LEU A 170 -8.13 -5.28 -7.55
N GLU A 171 -7.91 -6.20 -8.48
CA GLU A 171 -8.19 -6.00 -9.90
C GLU A 171 -9.69 -5.81 -10.17
N SER A 172 -10.54 -6.52 -9.44
CA SER A 172 -12.00 -6.37 -9.57
C SER A 172 -12.46 -5.02 -9.05
N ILE A 173 -11.90 -4.53 -7.94
CA ILE A 173 -12.12 -3.16 -7.45
C ILE A 173 -11.69 -2.17 -8.52
N ALA A 174 -10.48 -2.31 -9.07
CA ALA A 174 -9.95 -1.38 -10.05
C ALA A 174 -10.83 -1.26 -11.32
N LYS A 175 -11.50 -2.35 -11.72
CA LYS A 175 -12.43 -2.36 -12.87
C LYS A 175 -13.75 -1.63 -12.60
N HIS A 176 -14.21 -1.59 -11.35
CA HIS A 176 -15.49 -0.96 -10.96
C HIS A 176 -15.31 0.40 -10.30
N ASP A 177 -14.07 0.81 -10.06
CA ASP A 177 -13.74 2.10 -9.46
C ASP A 177 -13.73 3.19 -10.53
N THR A 178 -14.81 3.96 -10.57
CA THR A 178 -15.03 5.01 -11.57
C THR A 178 -14.02 6.14 -11.48
N CYS A 179 -13.45 6.39 -10.29
CA CYS A 179 -12.31 7.29 -10.13
C CYS A 179 -11.08 6.85 -10.93
N LEU A 180 -10.95 5.55 -11.24
CA LEU A 180 -9.85 4.99 -12.02
C LEU A 180 -10.18 4.84 -13.52
N ILE A 181 -11.46 4.77 -13.88
CA ILE A 181 -11.90 4.59 -15.28
C ILE A 181 -11.68 5.88 -16.10
N GLY A 182 -11.91 7.05 -15.51
CA GLY A 182 -11.71 8.34 -16.20
C GLY A 182 -10.28 8.57 -16.70
N ASP A 183 -9.29 8.11 -15.95
CA ASP A 183 -7.87 8.20 -16.35
C ASP A 183 -7.51 7.20 -17.45
N LEU A 184 -8.14 6.02 -17.46
CA LEU A 184 -7.87 4.99 -18.47
C LEU A 184 -8.35 5.43 -19.87
N THR A 185 -9.50 6.09 -19.96
CA THR A 185 -10.00 6.60 -21.25
C THR A 185 -9.09 7.69 -21.82
N THR A 186 -8.57 8.57 -20.96
CA THR A 186 -7.71 9.70 -21.37
C THR A 186 -6.33 9.24 -21.86
N LEU A 187 -5.81 8.14 -21.29
CA LEU A 187 -4.54 7.52 -21.71
C LEU A 187 -4.67 6.67 -22.99
N THR A 188 -5.84 6.10 -23.27
CA THR A 188 -6.08 5.37 -24.54
C THR A 188 -6.27 6.28 -25.75
N SER A 189 -6.81 7.49 -25.55
CA SER A 189 -6.99 8.48 -26.62
C SER A 189 -5.71 9.25 -26.99
N SER A 190 -4.63 9.13 -26.20
CA SER A 190 -3.35 9.81 -26.45
C SER A 190 -2.28 8.91 -27.08
N SER A 191 -2.62 7.67 -27.45
CA SER A 191 -1.66 6.68 -27.99
C SER A 191 -1.98 6.17 -29.40
N ILE A 192 -2.88 6.82 -30.16
CA ILE A 192 -3.06 6.56 -31.60
C ILE A 192 -3.02 7.90 -32.33
N ASP A 193 -1.81 8.39 -32.57
CA ASP A 193 -1.53 9.42 -33.58
C ASP A 193 -0.10 9.21 -34.11
N VAL A 194 0.14 8.06 -34.76
CA VAL A 194 1.24 7.92 -35.71
C VAL A 194 0.80 7.01 -36.87
N ALA A 195 0.72 7.63 -38.05
CA ALA A 195 0.77 7.06 -39.40
C ALA A 195 -0.47 6.31 -39.94
N SER A 196 -1.27 7.02 -40.76
CA SER A 196 -1.42 6.68 -42.19
C SER A 196 -2.18 7.78 -42.93
N GLU A 197 -1.46 8.63 -43.65
CA GLU A 197 -1.97 9.28 -44.87
C GLU A 197 -2.10 8.20 -45.98
N ASP A 198 -2.95 8.48 -46.97
CA ASP A 198 -3.20 7.73 -48.22
C ASP A 198 -4.20 6.56 -48.17
N ASN A 199 -5.48 6.85 -48.37
CA ASN A 199 -6.13 6.70 -49.69
C ASN A 199 -7.64 6.94 -49.58
N ASP A 200 -8.06 8.08 -50.12
CA ASP A 200 -9.41 8.26 -50.62
C ASP A 200 -9.65 7.35 -51.85
N GLU A 201 -10.93 7.05 -52.08
CA GLU A 201 -11.50 6.66 -53.38
C GLU A 201 -11.74 5.17 -53.66
N ALA A 202 -12.79 4.64 -53.04
CA ALA A 202 -13.67 3.66 -53.71
C ALA A 202 -15.13 3.85 -53.30
N ASN A 203 -15.78 4.78 -54.01
CA ASN A 203 -17.17 4.78 -54.44
C ASN A 203 -18.23 4.08 -53.57
N ARG A 204 -19.05 4.94 -52.94
CA ARG A 204 -20.49 5.11 -53.25
C ARG A 204 -21.13 3.91 -53.97
N LEU A 205 -21.98 3.18 -53.26
CA LEU A 205 -23.32 2.80 -53.70
C LEU A 205 -24.18 2.42 -52.46
N GLN A 206 -25.13 3.32 -52.18
CA GLN A 206 -26.51 3.06 -51.74
C GLN A 206 -26.81 2.72 -50.26
N ASN A 207 -27.41 3.74 -49.64
CA ASN A 207 -28.45 3.72 -48.60
C ASN A 207 -29.34 2.45 -48.60
N SER A 208 -29.48 1.84 -47.43
CA SER A 208 -30.79 1.71 -46.74
C SER A 208 -30.63 1.01 -45.37
N ASN A 209 -30.71 1.81 -44.32
CA ASN A 209 -31.38 1.59 -43.02
C ASN A 209 -31.45 0.18 -42.38
N ASN A 210 -30.81 0.11 -41.19
CA ASN A 210 -31.37 -0.30 -39.89
C ASN A 210 -31.93 -1.72 -39.72
N ASN A 211 -31.20 -2.60 -39.02
CA ASN A 211 -31.25 -2.78 -37.55
C ASN A 211 -30.78 -4.19 -37.14
N ASP A 212 -30.18 -4.25 -35.95
CA ASP A 212 -29.99 -5.41 -35.06
C ASP A 212 -28.98 -6.50 -35.47
N ALA A 213 -27.75 -6.36 -34.97
CA ALA A 213 -26.81 -7.47 -34.84
C ALA A 213 -26.69 -7.91 -33.38
N LYS A 214 -27.22 -9.10 -33.13
CA LYS A 214 -27.05 -9.94 -31.96
C LYS A 214 -25.92 -10.95 -32.28
N ALA A 215 -24.96 -11.04 -31.38
CA ALA A 215 -24.22 -12.25 -30.97
C ALA A 215 -23.18 -12.95 -31.88
N ALA A 216 -22.22 -13.54 -31.15
CA ALA A 216 -21.31 -14.66 -31.43
C ALA A 216 -20.01 -14.28 -32.18
N SER A 217 -18.86 -14.26 -31.49
CA SER A 217 -18.00 -15.39 -31.06
C SER A 217 -16.77 -15.37 -31.97
N GLU A 218 -15.52 -15.42 -31.51
CA GLU A 218 -14.89 -16.62 -30.95
C GLU A 218 -13.45 -16.29 -30.51
N SER A 219 -13.11 -16.80 -29.32
CA SER A 219 -11.86 -17.46 -28.89
C SER A 219 -10.49 -17.00 -29.43
N LEU A 220 -9.60 -16.56 -28.51
CA LEU A 220 -8.16 -16.89 -28.55
C LEU A 220 -7.62 -17.15 -27.12
N THR A 221 -7.70 -18.42 -26.73
CA THR A 221 -6.68 -19.23 -26.04
C THR A 221 -5.78 -18.64 -24.94
N THR A 222 -6.00 -19.15 -23.73
CA THR A 222 -5.15 -19.15 -22.53
C THR A 222 -3.78 -19.84 -22.74
N PRO A 223 -2.67 -19.32 -22.18
CA PRO A 223 -1.46 -20.11 -21.95
C PRO A 223 -1.49 -20.86 -20.62
N PHE A 224 -0.83 -22.01 -20.63
CA PHE A 224 -0.81 -23.09 -19.64
C PHE A 224 -0.23 -22.74 -18.25
N ARG A 225 -0.86 -23.36 -17.24
CA ARG A 225 -0.41 -23.49 -15.84
C ARG A 225 0.63 -24.62 -15.69
N PRO A 226 1.82 -24.39 -15.11
CA PRO A 226 2.62 -25.48 -14.57
C PRO A 226 2.15 -25.82 -13.16
N SER A 227 1.82 -27.09 -12.94
CA SER A 227 1.65 -27.71 -11.64
C SER A 227 2.96 -28.42 -11.29
N THR A 228 3.56 -28.14 -10.12
CA THR A 228 4.49 -29.10 -9.49
C THR A 228 4.39 -29.07 -7.97
N THR A 229 3.83 -30.16 -7.48
CA THR A 229 4.02 -30.84 -6.20
C THR A 229 5.35 -30.60 -5.49
N GLU A 230 5.27 -30.42 -4.18
CA GLU A 230 6.37 -30.43 -3.21
C GLU A 230 7.17 -31.76 -3.28
N ARG A 231 8.50 -31.65 -3.37
CA ARG A 231 9.42 -32.75 -3.06
C ARG A 231 10.48 -32.26 -2.08
N LYS A 232 10.50 -32.87 -0.89
CA LYS A 232 11.62 -32.80 0.07
C LYS A 232 12.90 -33.29 -0.61
N VAL A 233 13.94 -32.44 -0.63
CA VAL A 233 15.31 -32.86 -0.94
C VAL A 233 16.19 -32.55 0.26
N HIS A 234 16.84 -33.59 0.77
CA HIS A 234 17.83 -33.52 1.83
C HIS A 234 19.14 -32.99 1.22
N SER A 235 19.77 -31.97 1.80
CA SER A 235 21.09 -31.49 1.38
C SER A 235 22.12 -31.72 2.48
N ALA A 236 23.15 -32.50 2.14
CA ALA A 236 24.31 -32.78 2.96
C ALA A 236 25.28 -31.59 2.96
N HIS A 237 25.64 -31.11 4.15
CA HIS A 237 26.65 -30.07 4.34
C HIS A 237 28.05 -30.62 4.02
N LYS A 238 28.81 -29.89 3.19
CA LYS A 238 30.28 -29.98 3.14
C LYS A 238 30.86 -28.63 3.51
N ASN A 239 31.57 -28.61 4.64
CA ASN A 239 32.34 -27.46 5.14
C ASN A 239 33.51 -27.17 4.19
N PHE A 240 33.67 -25.91 3.82
CA PHE A 240 34.93 -25.38 3.31
C PHE A 240 35.44 -24.32 4.29
N ASP A 241 36.51 -24.66 5.01
CA ASP A 241 37.30 -23.71 5.81
C ASP A 241 38.03 -22.74 4.87
N ALA A 242 37.86 -21.44 5.09
CA ALA A 242 38.68 -20.41 4.47
C ALA A 242 39.30 -19.49 5.55
N PRO A 243 40.50 -18.91 5.31
CA PRO A 243 41.36 -18.41 6.37
C PRO A 243 40.94 -17.03 6.89
N ARG A 244 41.01 -16.86 8.22
CA ARG A 244 40.78 -15.61 8.95
C ARG A 244 41.87 -14.56 8.66
N PRO A 245 41.52 -13.32 8.26
CA PRO A 245 42.37 -12.16 8.47
C PRO A 245 42.18 -11.63 9.89
N SER A 246 43.31 -11.28 10.51
CA SER A 246 43.43 -10.79 11.86
C SER A 246 42.99 -9.32 12.04
N SER A 247 42.45 -9.04 13.23
CA SER A 247 42.24 -7.75 13.89
C SER A 247 41.22 -6.79 13.27
N ALA A 248 39.93 -7.07 13.48
CA ALA A 248 38.92 -6.01 13.62
C ALA A 248 38.66 -5.79 15.11
N ARG A 249 38.80 -4.55 15.57
CA ARG A 249 38.36 -4.13 16.91
C ARG A 249 36.89 -4.48 17.05
N GLU A 250 36.50 -5.17 18.11
CA GLU A 250 35.10 -5.37 18.47
C GLU A 250 34.51 -4.01 18.85
N GLU A 251 33.96 -3.30 17.86
CA GLU A 251 33.06 -2.20 18.12
C GLU A 251 31.81 -2.76 18.78
N LYS A 252 31.43 -2.20 19.93
CA LYS A 252 30.18 -2.55 20.59
C LYS A 252 29.05 -2.26 19.59
N ASP A 253 28.41 -3.32 19.09
CA ASP A 253 27.19 -3.21 18.28
C ASP A 253 26.10 -2.53 19.10
N GLU A 254 26.00 -1.20 18.97
CA GLU A 254 24.82 -0.47 19.40
C GLU A 254 23.66 -0.88 18.49
N LYS A 255 22.56 -1.35 19.09
CA LYS A 255 21.34 -1.68 18.34
C LYS A 255 20.88 -0.45 17.54
N GLY A 256 20.46 -0.72 16.31
CA GLY A 256 19.96 0.30 15.38
C GLY A 256 21.03 1.08 14.63
N VAL A 257 22.32 0.95 14.95
CA VAL A 257 23.38 1.66 14.21
C VAL A 257 23.81 0.84 12.99
N ALA A 258 23.54 1.36 11.79
CA ALA A 258 23.92 0.75 10.53
C ALA A 258 25.09 1.50 9.88
N ARG A 259 26.13 0.77 9.51
CA ARG A 259 27.18 1.21 8.56
C ARG A 259 27.06 0.52 7.22
N VAL A 260 26.55 -0.71 7.22
CA VAL A 260 26.30 -1.48 6.00
C VAL A 260 24.95 -2.17 6.13
N ILE A 261 24.12 -2.04 5.10
CA ILE A 261 22.90 -2.82 4.91
C ILE A 261 23.11 -3.72 3.71
N HIS A 262 22.86 -5.00 3.88
CA HIS A 262 22.93 -5.98 2.82
C HIS A 262 21.57 -6.66 2.67
N LEU A 263 21.05 -6.65 1.45
CA LEU A 263 19.77 -7.22 1.06
C LEU A 263 20.03 -8.42 0.15
N GLU A 264 19.57 -9.60 0.57
CA GLU A 264 19.57 -10.79 -0.28
C GLU A 264 18.18 -10.96 -0.88
N LEU A 265 18.06 -10.90 -2.21
CA LEU A 265 16.79 -10.98 -2.92
C LEU A 265 16.53 -12.44 -3.34
N ASN A 266 15.73 -13.17 -2.58
CA ASN A 266 15.59 -14.63 -2.72
C ASN A 266 14.54 -15.04 -3.75
N SER A 267 13.48 -14.25 -3.97
CA SER A 267 12.48 -14.50 -5.01
C SER A 267 11.73 -13.25 -5.42
N ASN A 268 11.08 -13.30 -6.59
CA ASN A 268 10.15 -12.30 -7.08
C ASN A 268 8.72 -12.87 -7.20
N TRP A 269 7.79 -12.09 -7.74
CA TRP A 269 6.38 -12.47 -7.84
C TRP A 269 6.04 -13.36 -9.05
N GLY A 270 6.99 -13.62 -9.95
CA GLY A 270 6.80 -14.52 -11.09
C GLY A 270 7.46 -14.08 -12.39
N CYS A 271 8.18 -12.95 -12.42
CA CYS A 271 8.92 -12.53 -13.61
C CYS A 271 10.14 -13.42 -13.84
N GLN A 272 10.37 -13.81 -15.08
CA GLN A 272 11.52 -14.62 -15.44
C GLN A 272 12.76 -13.74 -15.61
N ASN A 273 13.86 -14.12 -14.95
CA ASN A 273 15.19 -13.52 -15.08
C ASN A 273 15.36 -12.07 -14.58
N GLN A 274 14.34 -11.45 -13.99
CA GLN A 274 14.42 -10.06 -13.53
C GLN A 274 13.90 -9.89 -12.12
N ILE A 275 14.54 -9.03 -11.34
CA ILE A 275 14.10 -8.66 -9.99
C ILE A 275 14.41 -7.19 -9.72
N GLY A 276 13.51 -6.46 -9.07
CA GLY A 276 13.70 -5.02 -8.93
C GLY A 276 12.92 -4.37 -7.80
N PHE A 277 13.27 -3.11 -7.60
CA PHE A 277 12.63 -2.18 -6.70
C PHE A 277 12.44 -0.85 -7.42
N THR A 278 11.44 -0.09 -7.00
CA THR A 278 11.30 1.32 -7.38
C THR A 278 12.17 2.19 -6.47
N GLY A 279 12.12 1.98 -5.15
CA GLY A 279 12.81 2.85 -4.20
C GLY A 279 13.00 2.26 -2.81
N ILE A 280 13.96 2.79 -2.07
CA ILE A 280 14.28 2.44 -0.69
C ILE A 280 14.48 3.72 0.12
N GLU A 281 13.84 3.80 1.29
CA GLU A 281 14.12 4.85 2.28
C GLU A 281 14.44 4.27 3.65
N PHE A 282 15.26 5.00 4.41
CA PHE A 282 15.60 4.65 5.78
C PHE A 282 14.89 5.56 6.76
N ILE A 283 14.39 5.00 7.85
CA ILE A 283 13.63 5.72 8.88
C ILE A 283 14.43 5.80 10.16
N HIS A 284 14.53 7.02 10.69
CA HIS A 284 15.10 7.26 12.02
C HIS A 284 14.09 6.96 13.13
N LYS A 285 14.54 6.79 14.37
CA LYS A 285 13.68 6.50 15.55
C LYS A 285 12.57 7.53 15.82
N ASN A 286 12.70 8.73 15.30
CA ASN A 286 11.67 9.78 15.40
C ASN A 286 10.62 9.71 14.27
N GLY A 287 10.72 8.72 13.38
CA GLY A 287 9.79 8.52 12.27
C GLY A 287 10.12 9.27 11.00
N GLN A 288 11.14 10.13 11.00
CA GLN A 288 11.49 10.94 9.85
C GLN A 288 12.40 10.16 8.90
N PRO A 289 12.26 10.37 7.57
CA PRO A 289 13.17 9.79 6.59
C PRO A 289 14.58 10.34 6.77
N ILE A 290 15.57 9.48 6.54
CA ILE A 290 16.99 9.82 6.58
C ILE A 290 17.44 10.08 5.14
N ASN A 291 17.89 11.30 4.86
CA ASN A 291 18.55 11.59 3.59
C ASN A 291 19.95 10.99 3.61
N VAL A 292 20.15 9.92 2.85
CA VAL A 292 21.42 9.19 2.73
C VAL A 292 22.07 9.33 1.35
N LYS A 293 21.46 10.07 0.41
CA LYS A 293 21.86 10.07 -1.00
C LYS A 293 23.33 10.43 -1.20
N ASP A 294 23.81 11.44 -0.49
CA ASP A 294 25.19 11.93 -0.57
C ASP A 294 26.15 11.20 0.40
N HIS A 295 25.61 10.28 1.22
CA HIS A 295 26.30 9.60 2.31
C HIS A 295 26.31 8.07 2.15
N ALA A 296 25.81 7.56 1.02
CA ALA A 296 25.67 6.14 0.75
C ALA A 296 26.28 5.76 -0.59
N THR A 297 26.99 4.64 -0.62
CA THR A 297 27.39 3.95 -1.84
C THR A 297 26.57 2.68 -1.97
N ILE A 298 25.94 2.48 -3.13
CA ILE A 298 25.10 1.32 -3.40
C ILE A 298 25.74 0.42 -4.47
N THR A 299 25.75 -0.88 -4.23
CA THR A 299 26.33 -1.89 -5.13
C THR A 299 25.43 -3.11 -5.22
N SER A 300 25.56 -3.90 -6.28
CA SER A 300 24.83 -5.16 -6.44
C SER A 300 25.67 -6.21 -7.13
N THR A 301 25.20 -7.45 -7.12
CA THR A 301 25.86 -8.58 -7.79
C THR A 301 25.78 -8.52 -9.32
N THR A 302 24.75 -7.90 -9.89
CA THR A 302 24.41 -8.01 -11.33
C THR A 302 24.08 -6.68 -12.01
N GLY A 303 23.89 -5.60 -11.27
CA GLY A 303 23.50 -4.29 -11.80
C GLY A 303 24.59 -3.23 -11.74
N ASP A 304 24.54 -2.32 -12.71
CA ASP A 304 25.37 -1.12 -12.76
C ASP A 304 24.98 -0.12 -11.65
N THR A 305 25.98 0.61 -11.16
CA THR A 305 25.84 1.60 -10.08
C THR A 305 24.79 2.66 -10.43
N LEU A 306 24.76 3.13 -11.68
CA LEU A 306 23.79 4.14 -12.13
C LEU A 306 22.33 3.68 -12.01
N VAL A 307 22.07 2.38 -12.20
CA VAL A 307 20.72 1.81 -12.07
C VAL A 307 20.34 1.68 -10.61
N LEU A 308 21.31 1.42 -9.73
CA LEU A 308 21.10 1.27 -8.29
C LEU A 308 20.88 2.61 -7.58
N GLU A 309 21.54 3.69 -8.02
CA GLU A 309 21.34 5.04 -7.46
C GLU A 309 19.88 5.51 -7.54
N ARG A 310 19.11 4.97 -8.48
CA ARG A 310 17.66 5.21 -8.60
C ARG A 310 16.89 4.80 -7.37
N LEU A 311 17.36 3.80 -6.62
CA LEU A 311 16.73 3.37 -5.37
C LEU A 311 16.74 4.45 -4.28
N LEU A 312 17.65 5.42 -4.37
CA LEU A 312 17.85 6.48 -3.38
C LEU A 312 17.54 7.87 -3.97
N ASN A 313 16.85 7.96 -5.11
CA ASN A 313 16.57 9.22 -5.79
C ASN A 313 15.34 9.97 -5.22
N GLY A 314 14.54 9.32 -4.37
CA GLY A 314 13.32 9.87 -3.76
C GLY A 314 12.06 9.82 -4.64
N LYS A 315 12.16 9.36 -5.89
CA LYS A 315 11.04 9.21 -6.83
C LYS A 315 10.39 7.83 -6.68
N ASN A 316 9.80 7.59 -5.53
CA ASN A 316 9.37 6.25 -5.13
C ASN A 316 7.97 5.86 -5.66
N LEU A 317 7.08 6.83 -5.84
CA LEU A 317 5.73 6.63 -6.37
C LEU A 317 5.70 6.91 -7.88
N THR A 318 6.21 5.96 -8.67
CA THR A 318 6.33 6.13 -10.13
C THR A 318 6.01 4.85 -10.90
N ARG A 319 5.78 5.00 -12.20
CA ARG A 319 5.73 3.93 -13.22
C ARG A 319 6.84 4.07 -14.27
N ASN A 320 7.60 5.16 -14.20
CA ASN A 320 8.69 5.41 -15.13
C ASN A 320 9.86 4.48 -14.83
N ALA A 321 10.16 3.55 -15.73
CA ALA A 321 11.26 2.60 -15.58
C ALA A 321 12.65 3.27 -15.46
N GLU A 322 12.80 4.51 -15.95
CA GLU A 322 14.03 5.29 -15.80
C GLU A 322 14.29 5.75 -14.36
N ASP A 323 13.24 5.80 -13.54
CA ASP A 323 13.33 6.15 -12.13
C ASP A 323 13.42 4.90 -11.22
N MET A 324 13.43 3.68 -11.80
CA MET A 324 13.42 2.39 -11.09
C MET A 324 14.69 1.56 -11.31
N CYS A 325 14.91 0.59 -10.41
CA CYS A 325 16.00 -0.38 -10.51
C CYS A 325 15.46 -1.76 -10.89
N LEU A 326 16.03 -2.34 -11.95
CA LEU A 326 15.76 -3.70 -12.40
C LEU A 326 17.08 -4.43 -12.60
N LEU A 327 17.22 -5.60 -11.99
CA LEU A 327 18.44 -6.40 -11.96
C LEU A 327 18.20 -7.75 -12.62
N GLU A 328 19.26 -8.37 -13.13
CA GLU A 328 19.22 -9.78 -13.52
C GLU A 328 19.02 -10.66 -12.28
N PHE A 329 18.12 -11.64 -12.43
CA PHE A 329 17.75 -12.58 -11.37
C PHE A 329 17.93 -14.01 -11.84
N ASP A 330 18.65 -14.81 -11.05
CA ASP A 330 18.78 -16.25 -11.23
C ASP A 330 18.49 -16.90 -9.87
N PRO A 331 17.41 -17.69 -9.70
CA PRO A 331 17.10 -18.32 -8.42
C PRO A 331 18.22 -19.21 -7.86
N GLN A 332 19.19 -19.63 -8.70
CA GLN A 332 20.33 -20.44 -8.29
C GLN A 332 21.54 -19.60 -7.85
N LYS A 333 21.52 -18.28 -8.09
CA LYS A 333 22.60 -17.36 -7.72
C LYS A 333 22.05 -16.26 -6.79
N PRO A 334 22.79 -15.88 -5.74
CA PRO A 334 22.32 -14.82 -4.87
C PRO A 334 22.34 -13.48 -5.61
N THR A 335 21.17 -12.88 -5.87
CA THR A 335 21.07 -11.47 -6.25
C THR A 335 21.05 -10.64 -4.98
N THR A 336 22.01 -9.73 -4.82
CA THR A 336 22.12 -8.92 -3.60
C THR A 336 22.29 -7.44 -3.91
N ILE A 337 21.84 -6.60 -2.97
CA ILE A 337 22.05 -5.15 -2.96
C ILE A 337 22.75 -4.79 -1.65
N THR A 338 23.86 -4.07 -1.72
CA THR A 338 24.62 -3.62 -0.55
C THR A 338 24.70 -2.10 -0.54
N ILE A 339 24.31 -1.51 0.58
CA ILE A 339 24.30 -0.06 0.82
C ILE A 339 25.29 0.20 1.95
N GLN A 340 26.37 0.90 1.65
CA GLN A 340 27.41 1.26 2.60
C GLN A 340 27.35 2.75 2.88
N PHE A 341 27.28 3.11 4.16
CA PHE A 341 27.26 4.50 4.60
C PHE A 341 28.68 4.99 4.93
N ASP A 342 28.98 6.24 4.58
CA ASP A 342 30.25 6.90 4.95
C ASP A 342 30.36 7.17 6.47
N GLN A 343 29.21 7.27 7.13
CA GLN A 343 29.04 7.44 8.56
C GLN A 343 27.91 6.54 9.10
N PRO A 344 27.96 6.14 10.38
CA PRO A 344 26.91 5.32 10.97
C PRO A 344 25.58 6.08 11.10
N PHE A 345 24.47 5.44 10.72
CA PHE A 345 23.11 5.96 10.89
C PHE A 345 22.30 5.13 11.89
N HIS A 346 21.49 5.79 12.72
CA HIS A 346 20.48 5.10 13.54
C HIS A 346 19.22 4.84 12.72
N ILE A 347 18.98 3.57 12.36
CA ILE A 347 17.89 3.13 11.50
C ILE A 347 16.90 2.30 12.33
N ALA A 348 15.69 2.83 12.47
CA ALA A 348 14.57 2.16 13.13
C ALA A 348 13.76 1.29 12.16
N GLY A 349 13.73 1.65 10.88
CA GLY A 349 13.00 0.92 9.83
C GLY A 349 13.51 1.21 8.43
N ILE A 350 13.08 0.39 7.48
CA ILE A 350 13.36 0.55 6.05
C ILE A 350 12.05 0.45 5.29
N SER A 351 11.82 1.39 4.38
CA SER A 351 10.65 1.44 3.52
C SER A 351 11.03 1.00 2.12
N PHE A 352 10.22 0.12 1.56
CA PHE A 352 10.44 -0.44 0.23
C PHE A 352 9.27 -0.11 -0.68
N TRP A 353 9.58 0.42 -1.87
CA TRP A 353 8.65 0.51 -2.99
C TRP A 353 9.03 -0.55 -4.00
N ASN A 354 8.15 -1.52 -4.20
CA ASN A 354 8.42 -2.63 -5.10
C ASN A 354 8.39 -2.21 -6.57
N TYR A 355 8.98 -2.98 -7.50
CA TYR A 355 9.05 -2.61 -8.92
C TYR A 355 7.64 -2.43 -9.52
N ASN A 356 7.38 -1.29 -10.18
CA ASN A 356 6.01 -0.85 -10.48
C ASN A 356 5.78 -0.32 -11.92
N ALA A 357 6.63 -0.67 -12.89
CA ALA A 357 6.55 -0.08 -14.23
C ALA A 357 5.19 -0.31 -14.92
N SER A 358 4.61 -1.52 -14.77
CA SER A 358 3.27 -1.87 -15.23
C SER A 358 2.70 -3.03 -14.40
N THR A 359 1.43 -3.38 -14.60
CA THR A 359 0.78 -4.53 -13.96
C THR A 359 1.48 -5.84 -14.28
N GLU A 360 1.98 -5.99 -15.51
CA GLU A 360 2.74 -7.16 -15.96
C GLU A 360 4.15 -7.14 -15.39
N MET A 361 4.79 -5.97 -15.40
CA MET A 361 6.17 -5.84 -14.95
C MET A 361 6.29 -5.83 -13.42
N SER A 362 5.22 -5.58 -12.67
CA SER A 362 5.25 -5.64 -11.21
C SER A 362 5.50 -7.05 -10.67
N TYR A 363 5.34 -8.09 -11.50
CA TYR A 363 5.80 -9.45 -11.20
C TYR A 363 7.34 -9.57 -11.04
N ALA A 364 8.10 -8.59 -11.53
CA ALA A 364 9.54 -8.48 -11.29
C ALA A 364 9.87 -7.90 -9.90
N GLY A 365 8.86 -7.45 -9.15
CA GLY A 365 9.07 -7.00 -7.78
C GLY A 365 9.58 -8.11 -6.86
N VAL A 366 10.39 -7.73 -5.87
CA VAL A 366 10.89 -8.64 -4.83
C VAL A 366 9.73 -9.20 -4.01
N LYS A 367 9.72 -10.51 -3.81
CA LYS A 367 8.73 -11.22 -2.98
C LYS A 367 9.31 -11.66 -1.66
N LEU A 368 10.50 -12.26 -1.66
CA LEU A 368 11.17 -12.74 -0.46
C LEU A 368 12.58 -12.17 -0.42
N MET A 369 12.97 -11.59 0.70
CA MET A 369 14.35 -11.13 0.93
C MET A 369 14.81 -11.32 2.38
N GLN A 370 16.11 -11.19 2.58
CA GLN A 370 16.72 -11.13 3.92
C GLN A 370 17.49 -9.83 4.09
N ILE A 371 17.38 -9.23 5.27
CA ILE A 371 18.04 -7.97 5.61
C ILE A 371 19.13 -8.24 6.65
N TYR A 372 20.36 -7.88 6.30
CA TYR A 372 21.52 -7.92 7.17
C TYR A 372 21.99 -6.50 7.46
N ILE A 373 22.31 -6.23 8.73
CA ILE A 373 22.90 -4.96 9.17
C ILE A 373 24.23 -5.27 9.83
N ASN A 374 25.29 -4.60 9.38
CA ASN A 374 26.68 -4.81 9.83
C ASN A 374 27.08 -6.31 9.79
N GLY A 375 26.61 -7.05 8.78
CA GLY A 375 26.91 -8.47 8.58
C GLY A 375 26.11 -9.44 9.47
N LYS A 376 25.15 -8.96 10.27
CA LYS A 376 24.26 -9.79 11.08
C LYS A 376 22.85 -9.77 10.51
N ILE A 377 22.20 -10.93 10.48
CA ILE A 377 20.78 -11.00 10.08
C ILE A 377 19.95 -10.16 11.06
N SER A 378 19.34 -9.10 10.52
CA SER A 378 18.52 -8.18 11.31
C SER A 378 17.06 -8.53 11.17
N VAL A 379 16.61 -8.80 9.94
CA VAL A 379 15.25 -9.28 9.66
C VAL A 379 15.33 -10.40 8.62
N GLY A 380 15.03 -11.62 9.06
CA GLY A 380 15.00 -12.81 8.19
C GLY A 380 13.64 -12.99 7.52
N ASN A 381 13.66 -13.49 6.29
CA ASN A 381 12.49 -13.90 5.49
C ASN A 381 11.40 -12.83 5.40
N VAL A 382 11.80 -11.62 4.99
CA VAL A 382 10.89 -10.52 4.72
C VAL A 382 10.10 -10.83 3.45
N ILE A 383 8.77 -10.91 3.58
CA ILE A 383 7.87 -11.02 2.44
C ILE A 383 7.38 -9.62 2.06
N LEU A 384 7.72 -9.19 0.85
CA LEU A 384 7.27 -7.92 0.30
C LEU A 384 6.09 -8.13 -0.64
N ARG A 385 5.07 -7.29 -0.52
CA ARG A 385 3.92 -7.22 -1.42
C ARG A 385 4.38 -6.86 -2.83
N LYS A 386 3.71 -7.42 -3.82
CA LYS A 386 3.85 -7.00 -5.21
C LYS A 386 3.38 -5.55 -5.35
N ALA A 387 4.02 -4.78 -6.22
CA ALA A 387 3.48 -3.46 -6.56
C ALA A 387 2.22 -3.64 -7.42
N PRO A 388 1.28 -2.69 -7.39
CA PRO A 388 0.03 -2.81 -8.15
C PRO A 388 0.21 -2.68 -9.67
N GLY A 389 1.32 -2.10 -10.14
CA GLY A 389 1.54 -1.74 -11.54
C GLY A 389 1.01 -0.36 -11.93
N PHE A 390 0.53 0.40 -10.95
CA PHE A 390 -0.03 1.75 -11.08
C PHE A 390 0.33 2.60 -9.86
N VAL A 391 0.04 3.90 -9.88
CA VAL A 391 0.44 4.87 -8.83
C VAL A 391 -0.75 5.55 -8.14
N PHE A 392 -1.94 4.94 -8.23
CA PHE A 392 -3.17 5.45 -7.62
C PHE A 392 -3.12 5.49 -6.08
N PHE A 393 -2.27 4.66 -5.49
CA PHE A 393 -2.00 4.68 -4.05
C PHE A 393 -0.53 4.39 -3.81
N ASP A 394 -0.05 4.84 -2.66
CA ASP A 394 1.29 4.50 -2.24
C ASP A 394 1.36 3.01 -1.85
N PHE A 395 2.19 2.27 -2.58
CA PHE A 395 2.42 0.85 -2.39
C PHE A 395 3.65 0.55 -1.53
N VAL A 396 4.13 1.55 -0.76
CA VAL A 396 5.18 1.40 0.23
C VAL A 396 4.91 0.23 1.18
N GLN A 397 5.97 -0.46 1.56
CA GLN A 397 5.97 -1.42 2.66
C GLN A 397 7.12 -1.14 3.62
N ASP A 398 6.76 -0.88 4.87
CA ASP A 398 7.74 -0.62 5.92
C ASP A 398 8.13 -1.88 6.68
N ILE A 399 9.43 -2.01 6.93
CA ILE A 399 10.03 -3.10 7.69
C ILE A 399 10.78 -2.51 8.89
N ALA A 400 10.29 -2.80 10.10
CA ALA A 400 10.94 -2.38 11.33
C ALA A 400 12.21 -3.20 11.60
N ILE A 401 13.30 -2.52 11.95
CA ILE A 401 14.60 -3.09 12.31
C ILE A 401 14.73 -3.22 13.83
N GLU A 402 14.28 -2.20 14.56
CA GLU A 402 14.23 -2.24 16.03
C GLU A 402 12.83 -2.61 16.51
N THR A 403 12.71 -3.70 17.28
CA THR A 403 11.49 -3.99 18.03
C THR A 403 11.41 -3.01 19.20
N ILE A 404 10.89 -1.81 18.98
CA ILE A 404 10.62 -0.86 20.07
C ILE A 404 9.46 -1.45 20.88
N PRO A 405 9.62 -1.76 22.19
CA PRO A 405 8.56 -2.41 22.97
C PRO A 405 7.29 -1.58 23.17
N ARG A 406 7.23 -0.34 22.66
CA ARG A 406 6.22 0.67 23.04
C ARG A 406 5.88 1.74 21.98
N ILE A 407 6.15 1.54 20.69
CA ILE A 407 5.64 2.48 19.68
C ILE A 407 4.83 1.73 18.62
N ARG A 408 3.65 2.32 18.39
CA ARG A 408 2.64 2.07 17.38
C ARG A 408 3.27 1.96 16.00
N THR A 409 2.50 1.53 15.00
CA THR A 409 2.75 1.75 13.57
C THR A 409 3.70 2.93 13.34
N LEU A 410 4.74 2.74 12.53
CA LEU A 410 5.66 3.83 12.15
C LEU A 410 4.84 5.10 11.90
N PRO A 411 5.22 6.25 12.48
CA PRO A 411 4.38 7.44 12.41
C PRO A 411 4.03 7.74 10.96
N VAL A 412 2.75 8.05 10.72
CA VAL A 412 2.21 8.40 9.41
C VAL A 412 3.13 9.45 8.79
N ARG A 413 3.76 9.09 7.65
CA ARG A 413 4.65 9.99 6.94
C ARG A 413 3.78 11.05 6.24
N PRO A 414 4.15 12.34 6.31
CA PRO A 414 3.44 13.41 5.60
C PRO A 414 3.37 13.20 4.08
N SER A 415 4.36 12.49 3.50
CA SER A 415 4.53 12.35 2.05
C SER A 415 3.98 11.04 1.45
N THR A 416 3.38 10.16 2.26
CA THR A 416 2.86 8.87 1.79
C THR A 416 1.39 8.72 2.18
N HIS A 417 0.48 8.78 1.20
CA HIS A 417 -0.98 8.70 1.43
C HIS A 417 -1.51 7.29 1.75
N SER A 418 -0.64 6.34 2.14
CA SER A 418 -1.03 4.95 2.44
C SER A 418 -0.81 4.63 3.91
N ILE A 419 -1.90 4.22 4.59
CA ILE A 419 -1.85 3.72 5.96
C ILE A 419 -1.58 2.23 5.87
N GLY A 420 -0.31 1.85 6.07
CA GLY A 420 0.14 0.48 5.92
C GLY A 420 -0.59 -0.52 6.83
N GLY A 421 -1.07 -1.61 6.24
CA GLY A 421 -1.28 -2.88 6.93
C GLY A 421 -0.08 -3.81 6.72
N CYS A 422 0.59 -4.25 7.79
CA CYS A 422 1.15 -5.60 7.93
C CYS A 422 1.76 -5.82 9.32
N LYS A 423 1.45 -6.97 9.93
CA LYS A 423 2.15 -7.52 11.09
C LYS A 423 3.19 -8.56 10.67
N TYR A 424 4.17 -8.73 11.54
CA TYR A 424 5.26 -9.71 11.47
C TYR A 424 4.77 -11.12 11.83
N PHE A 425 5.00 -12.12 10.97
CA PHE A 425 4.89 -13.53 11.35
C PHE A 425 6.26 -14.06 11.80
N ARG A 426 6.41 -14.32 13.09
CA ARG A 426 7.54 -15.08 13.61
C ARG A 426 7.23 -16.58 13.45
N VAL A 427 7.80 -17.21 12.42
CA VAL A 427 7.88 -18.68 12.40
C VAL A 427 8.94 -19.07 13.41
N LEU A 428 8.51 -19.46 14.62
CA LEU A 428 9.36 -20.16 15.56
C LEU A 428 9.56 -21.57 15.02
N VAL A 429 10.72 -21.83 14.42
CA VAL A 429 11.19 -23.21 14.25
C VAL A 429 11.64 -23.67 15.63
N ASP A 430 10.88 -24.58 16.23
CA ASP A 430 11.18 -25.15 17.54
C ASP A 430 12.27 -26.23 17.38
N ASP A 431 13.54 -25.82 17.45
CA ASP A 431 14.70 -26.72 17.47
C ASP A 431 14.90 -27.37 18.86
N ARG A 432 13.84 -27.94 19.44
CA ARG A 432 13.92 -28.71 20.69
C ARG A 432 13.16 -30.03 20.64
N LEU A 433 13.58 -30.89 19.72
CA LEU A 433 13.39 -32.34 19.87
C LEU A 433 14.67 -33.08 19.47
N HIS A 434 15.76 -32.85 20.20
CA HIS A 434 16.78 -33.88 20.44
C HIS A 434 17.60 -33.50 21.67
N GLU A 435 17.10 -33.88 22.85
CA GLU A 435 17.92 -34.30 23.99
C GLU A 435 17.00 -34.71 25.14
N THR A 436 16.74 -36.01 25.29
CA THR A 436 16.95 -36.76 26.55
C THR A 436 16.54 -38.22 26.39
N LYS A 437 17.55 -39.09 26.57
CA LYS A 437 17.59 -40.49 27.03
C LYS A 437 16.49 -41.48 26.63
#